data_AF-A0A1B6NVX4-F1
#
_entry.id   AF-A0A1B6NVX4-F1
#
_cell.length_a   1.000
_cell.length_b   1.000
_cell.length_c   1.000
_cell.angle_alpha   90.00
_cell.angle_beta   90.00
_cell.angle_gamma   90.00
#
_symmetry.space_group_name_H-M   'P 1'
#
loop_
_entity.id
_entity.type
_entity.pdbx_description
1 polymer ?
#
loop_
_entity_poly.entity_id
_entity_poly.type
_entity_poly.pdbx_seq_one_letter_code
_entity_poly.pdbx_strand_id
1 'polypeptide(L)'
;MKVAQALMQQDLAHLAMSINSRTASDVERALNANTLSLDDFMALISPAGSHYLEAMASRAQALTRHRFGNTMQLFVPLYLSNLCANECTYCGFTMSNKIKRKTLSISEVLTEIEAIKIWAFLRCCWLLANTKPKWAWTISSKPSAPFATR
;
A
#
# COMPACT_ATOMS: atom_id res chain seq x y z
N MET A 1 18.29 12.13 4.71
CA MET A 1 19.54 11.48 5.15
C MET A 1 19.50 10.91 6.57
N LYS A 2 18.75 11.48 7.53
CA LYS A 2 18.74 10.99 8.94
C LYS A 2 18.23 9.55 9.13
N VAL A 3 17.20 9.13 8.39
CA VAL A 3 16.58 7.79 8.56
C VAL A 3 17.48 6.67 8.04
N ALA A 4 18.11 6.85 6.87
CA ALA A 4 19.02 5.85 6.33
C ALA A 4 20.23 5.61 7.26
N GLN A 5 20.77 6.69 7.84
CA GLN A 5 21.84 6.60 8.83
C GLN A 5 21.39 5.90 10.12
N ALA A 6 20.17 6.18 10.61
CA ALA A 6 19.61 5.51 11.78
C ALA A 6 19.32 4.00 11.53
N LEU A 7 18.90 3.63 10.31
CA LEU A 7 18.69 2.24 9.93
C LEU A 7 20.00 1.46 9.79
N MET A 8 21.06 2.13 9.29
CA MET A 8 22.41 1.55 9.20
C MET A 8 23.07 1.34 10.58
N GLN A 9 22.56 1.99 11.63
CA GLN A 9 23.02 1.82 13.01
C GLN A 9 22.31 0.67 13.75
N GLN A 10 21.30 0.05 13.14
CA GLN A 10 20.57 -1.04 13.78
C GLN A 10 21.31 -2.37 13.64
N ASP A 11 21.42 -3.11 14.75
CA ASP A 11 21.96 -4.46 14.74
C ASP A 11 20.92 -5.44 14.18
N LEU A 12 20.99 -5.65 12.86
CA LEU A 12 20.11 -6.58 12.16
C LEU A 12 20.30 -8.04 12.63
N ALA A 13 21.49 -8.41 13.09
CA ALA A 13 21.74 -9.77 13.57
C ALA A 13 21.03 -10.00 14.91
N HIS A 14 21.12 -9.03 15.83
CA HIS A 14 20.39 -9.08 17.09
C HIS A 14 18.87 -9.11 16.87
N LEU A 15 18.34 -8.30 15.96
CA LEU A 15 16.91 -8.31 15.61
C LEU A 15 16.48 -9.65 15.02
N ALA A 16 17.26 -10.21 14.09
CA ALA A 16 16.96 -11.51 13.51
C ALA A 16 16.98 -12.61 14.59
N MET A 17 17.96 -12.63 15.49
CA MET A 17 18.00 -13.56 16.62
C MET A 17 16.77 -13.40 17.52
N SER A 18 16.39 -12.16 17.82
CA SER A 18 15.24 -11.85 18.67
C SER A 18 13.89 -12.25 18.08
N ILE A 19 13.77 -12.25 16.74
CA ILE A 19 12.57 -12.74 16.04
C ILE A 19 12.58 -14.27 16.03
N ASN A 20 13.72 -14.88 15.71
CA ASN A 20 13.82 -16.33 15.58
C ASN A 20 13.76 -17.07 16.94
N SER A 21 14.04 -16.39 18.05
CA SER A 21 13.94 -16.96 19.40
C SER A 21 12.53 -16.93 20.00
N ARG A 22 11.55 -16.34 19.32
CA ARG A 22 10.18 -16.23 19.84
C ARG A 22 9.51 -17.59 19.90
N THR A 23 8.71 -17.78 20.94
CA THR A 23 8.05 -19.06 21.24
C THR A 23 6.56 -19.01 20.91
N ALA A 24 5.92 -20.19 20.85
CA ALA A 24 4.47 -20.30 20.72
C ALA A 24 3.71 -19.52 21.82
N SER A 25 4.22 -19.54 23.05
CA SER A 25 3.63 -18.78 24.17
C SER A 25 3.68 -17.27 23.94
N ASP A 26 4.75 -16.75 23.31
CA ASP A 26 4.85 -15.34 22.95
C ASP A 26 3.80 -14.95 21.91
N VAL A 27 3.57 -15.82 20.93
CA VAL A 27 2.54 -15.63 19.88
C VAL A 27 1.15 -15.63 20.50
N GLU A 28 0.84 -16.57 21.39
CA GLU A 28 -0.45 -16.65 22.07
C GLU A 28 -0.72 -15.43 22.94
N ARG A 29 0.30 -14.93 23.64
CA ARG A 29 0.21 -13.68 24.40
C ARG A 29 -0.09 -12.50 23.47
N ALA A 30 0.63 -12.38 22.35
CA ALA A 30 0.39 -11.34 21.35
C ALA A 30 -1.02 -11.42 20.74
N LEU A 31 -1.52 -12.63 20.46
CA LEU A 31 -2.84 -12.87 19.91
C LEU A 31 -3.98 -12.42 20.84
N ASN A 32 -3.76 -12.51 22.16
CA ASN A 32 -4.76 -12.12 23.16
C ASN A 32 -4.62 -10.67 23.64
N ALA A 33 -3.56 -9.96 23.27
CA ALA A 33 -3.33 -8.57 23.68
C ALA A 33 -4.28 -7.59 22.95
N ASN A 34 -4.87 -6.63 23.66
CA ASN A 34 -5.75 -5.61 23.04
C ASN A 34 -4.98 -4.61 22.14
N THR A 35 -3.74 -4.30 22.52
CA THR A 35 -2.82 -3.40 21.80
C THR A 35 -1.49 -4.10 21.62
N LEU A 36 -0.99 -4.15 20.38
CA LEU A 36 0.26 -4.83 20.04
C LEU A 36 1.45 -3.88 20.19
N SER A 37 2.47 -4.34 20.92
CA SER A 37 3.78 -3.70 20.98
C SER A 37 4.69 -4.18 19.83
N LEU A 38 5.88 -3.60 19.72
CA LEU A 38 6.89 -4.04 18.75
C LEU A 38 7.37 -5.47 19.04
N ASP A 39 7.45 -5.86 20.32
CA ASP A 39 7.79 -7.23 20.74
C ASP A 39 6.72 -8.25 20.33
N ASP A 40 5.45 -7.86 20.46
CA ASP A 40 4.34 -8.70 20.01
C ASP A 40 4.38 -8.86 18.48
N PHE A 41 4.70 -7.79 17.74
CA PHE A 41 4.87 -7.88 16.30
C PHE A 41 6.01 -8.82 15.92
N MET A 42 7.15 -8.76 16.62
CA MET A 42 8.27 -9.69 16.41
C MET A 42 7.86 -11.15 16.66
N ALA A 43 7.02 -11.41 17.66
CA ALA A 43 6.47 -12.75 17.90
C ALA A 43 5.55 -13.20 16.75
N LEU A 44 4.65 -12.34 16.27
CA LEU A 44 3.69 -12.69 15.21
C LEU A 44 4.36 -13.00 13.86
N ILE A 45 5.48 -12.35 13.53
CA ILE A 45 6.23 -12.58 12.28
C ILE A 45 7.31 -13.66 12.39
N SER A 46 7.51 -14.22 13.59
CA SER A 46 8.52 -15.26 13.84
C SER A 46 8.18 -16.61 13.17
N PRO A 47 9.14 -17.55 13.07
CA PRO A 47 8.85 -18.91 12.62
C PRO A 47 7.77 -19.59 13.47
N ALA A 48 7.73 -19.35 14.79
CA ALA A 48 6.68 -19.87 15.67
C ALA A 48 5.29 -19.30 15.31
N GLY A 49 5.22 -18.05 14.84
CA GLY A 49 3.99 -17.40 14.38
C GLY A 49 3.37 -18.04 13.15
N SER A 50 4.16 -18.75 12.32
CA SER A 50 3.66 -19.40 11.09
C SER A 50 2.55 -20.42 11.35
N HIS A 51 2.57 -21.10 12.50
CA HIS A 51 1.53 -22.05 12.90
C HIS A 51 0.20 -21.39 13.27
N TYR A 52 0.19 -20.07 13.48
CA TYR A 52 -0.97 -19.31 13.94
C TYR A 52 -1.55 -18.39 12.85
N LEU A 53 -1.20 -18.59 11.57
CA LEU A 53 -1.69 -17.78 10.45
C LEU A 53 -3.21 -17.71 10.38
N GLU A 54 -3.90 -18.84 10.59
CA GLU A 54 -5.37 -18.86 10.54
C GLU A 54 -5.99 -18.09 11.71
N ALA A 55 -5.42 -18.22 12.91
CA ALA A 55 -5.86 -17.46 14.07
C ALA A 55 -5.63 -15.95 13.87
N MET A 56 -4.49 -15.56 13.30
CA MET A 56 -4.19 -14.19 12.92
C MET A 56 -5.16 -13.65 11.87
N ALA A 57 -5.46 -14.45 10.84
CA ALA A 57 -6.40 -14.08 9.77
C ALA A 57 -7.82 -13.88 10.32
N SER A 58 -8.30 -14.79 11.16
CA SER A 58 -9.60 -14.68 11.82
C SER A 58 -9.70 -13.43 12.70
N ARG A 59 -8.67 -13.15 13.51
CA ARG A 59 -8.60 -11.94 14.33
C ARG A 59 -8.59 -10.67 13.48
N ALA A 60 -7.76 -10.62 12.43
CA ALA A 60 -7.68 -9.47 11.53
C ALA A 60 -9.01 -9.23 10.80
N GLN A 61 -9.70 -10.29 10.38
CA GLN A 61 -11.03 -10.20 9.77
C GLN A 61 -12.06 -9.65 10.76
N ALA A 62 -12.10 -10.15 12.00
CA ALA A 62 -13.01 -9.67 13.03
C ALA A 62 -12.79 -8.17 13.33
N LEU A 63 -11.53 -7.74 13.47
CA LEU A 63 -11.17 -6.33 13.67
C LEU A 63 -11.56 -5.46 12.47
N THR A 64 -11.35 -5.95 11.24
CA THR A 64 -11.72 -5.26 10.01
C THR A 64 -13.24 -5.07 9.95
N ARG A 65 -14.02 -6.12 10.23
CA ARG A 65 -15.49 -6.06 10.25
C ARG A 65 -16.02 -5.13 11.34
N HIS A 66 -15.41 -5.12 12.53
CA HIS A 66 -15.79 -4.22 13.60
C HIS A 66 -15.62 -2.74 13.20
N ARG A 67 -14.59 -2.42 12.39
CA ARG A 67 -14.28 -1.04 11.99
C ARG A 67 -14.96 -0.60 10.69
N PHE A 68 -15.06 -1.49 9.71
CA PHE A 68 -15.48 -1.18 8.33
C PHE A 68 -16.74 -1.93 7.88
N GLY A 69 -17.29 -2.81 8.73
CA GLY A 69 -18.41 -3.66 8.38
C GLY A 69 -18.05 -4.68 7.31
N ASN A 70 -19.04 -5.04 6.47
CA ASN A 70 -18.88 -6.01 5.38
C ASN A 70 -18.64 -5.34 4.02
N THR A 71 -18.42 -4.03 3.99
CA THR A 71 -18.27 -3.28 2.73
C THR A 71 -16.86 -3.44 2.18
N MET A 72 -16.75 -3.98 0.96
CA MET A 72 -15.51 -3.98 0.20
C MET A 72 -15.48 -2.79 -0.76
N GLN A 73 -14.45 -1.94 -0.62
CA GLN A 73 -14.23 -0.83 -1.55
C GLN A 73 -13.32 -1.29 -2.68
N LEU A 74 -13.76 -1.07 -3.92
CA LEU A 74 -12.99 -1.36 -5.12
C LEU A 74 -12.50 -0.05 -5.74
N PHE A 75 -11.26 -0.05 -6.23
CA PHE A 75 -10.67 1.08 -6.93
C PHE A 75 -9.90 0.58 -8.15
N VAL A 76 -9.82 1.43 -9.18
CA VAL A 76 -9.07 1.12 -10.40
C VAL A 76 -7.87 2.06 -10.47
N PRO A 77 -6.63 1.54 -10.44
CA PRO A 77 -5.44 2.37 -10.62
C PRO A 77 -5.29 2.75 -12.09
N LEU A 78 -5.15 4.04 -12.39
CA LEU A 78 -4.82 4.54 -13.73
C LEU A 78 -3.37 5.03 -13.76
N TYR A 79 -2.51 4.29 -14.48
CA TYR A 79 -1.12 4.68 -14.69
C TYR A 79 -1.01 5.73 -15.80
N LEU A 80 -0.62 6.95 -15.45
CA LEU A 80 -0.49 8.05 -16.40
C LEU A 80 0.82 8.01 -17.20
N SER A 81 1.87 7.43 -16.61
CA SER A 81 3.19 7.33 -17.25
C SER A 81 3.98 6.18 -16.66
N ASN A 82 4.67 5.45 -17.52
CA ASN A 82 5.67 4.46 -17.11
C ASN A 82 7.10 5.01 -17.18
N LEU A 83 7.30 6.31 -17.39
CA LEU A 83 8.61 6.94 -17.38
C LEU A 83 9.09 7.17 -15.93
N CYS A 84 10.26 6.65 -15.59
CA CYS A 84 10.86 6.84 -14.27
C CYS A 84 12.35 7.19 -14.43
N ALA A 85 12.84 8.13 -13.62
CA ALA A 85 14.26 8.50 -13.56
C ALA A 85 15.03 7.71 -12.49
N ASN A 86 14.33 6.95 -11.63
CA ASN A 86 14.95 6.23 -10.54
C ASN A 86 15.43 4.85 -10.99
N GLU A 87 16.42 4.33 -10.24
CA GLU A 87 16.98 3.00 -10.42
C GLU A 87 16.62 2.10 -9.24
N CYS A 88 15.34 1.74 -9.14
CA CYS A 88 14.85 0.85 -8.09
C CYS A 88 15.08 -0.62 -8.50
N THR A 89 15.80 -1.38 -7.68
CA THR A 89 16.14 -2.80 -7.93
C THR A 89 14.93 -3.72 -8.03
N TYR A 90 13.80 -3.33 -7.43
CA TYR A 90 12.56 -4.10 -7.41
C TYR A 90 11.51 -3.63 -8.43
N CYS A 91 11.77 -2.56 -9.19
CA CYS A 91 10.75 -1.93 -10.04
C CYS A 91 10.96 -2.23 -11.52
N GLY A 92 9.93 -2.75 -12.19
CA GLY A 92 9.94 -2.95 -13.65
C GLY A 92 10.04 -1.66 -14.47
N PHE A 93 9.75 -0.50 -13.88
CA PHE A 93 9.91 0.81 -14.52
C PHE A 93 11.26 1.47 -14.26
N THR A 94 12.22 0.77 -13.64
CA THR A 94 13.59 1.27 -13.45
C THR A 94 14.18 1.83 -14.75
N MET A 95 14.96 2.91 -14.66
CA MET A 95 15.51 3.62 -15.82
C MET A 95 16.30 2.68 -16.74
N SER A 96 17.10 1.79 -16.14
CA SER A 96 17.97 0.83 -16.83
C SER A 96 17.20 -0.26 -17.60
N ASN A 97 15.90 -0.43 -17.33
CA ASN A 97 15.07 -1.37 -18.07
C ASN A 97 14.61 -0.75 -19.41
N LYS A 98 14.96 -1.42 -20.52
CA LYS A 98 14.65 -1.01 -21.89
C LYS A 98 13.24 -1.43 -22.30
N ILE A 99 12.24 -0.73 -21.77
CA ILE A 99 10.82 -0.88 -22.15
C ILE A 99 10.34 0.32 -22.97
N LYS A 100 9.30 0.14 -23.79
CA LYS A 100 8.63 1.25 -24.49
C LYS A 100 8.01 2.20 -23.47
N ARG A 101 8.50 3.44 -23.41
CA ARG A 101 8.02 4.45 -22.47
C ARG A 101 6.90 5.27 -23.11
N LYS A 102 5.81 5.48 -22.36
CA LYS A 102 4.66 6.31 -22.76
C LYS A 102 4.22 7.16 -21.57
N THR A 103 3.91 8.41 -21.86
CA THR A 103 3.16 9.29 -20.97
C THR A 103 1.87 9.62 -21.70
N LEU A 104 0.73 9.38 -21.06
CA LEU A 104 -0.56 9.65 -21.66
C LEU A 104 -0.74 11.17 -21.81
N SER A 105 -1.24 11.57 -22.98
CA SER A 105 -1.76 12.91 -23.21
C SER A 105 -3.11 13.09 -22.50
N ILE A 106 -3.54 14.35 -22.31
CA ILE A 106 -4.81 14.64 -21.62
C ILE A 106 -5.99 13.98 -22.34
N SER A 107 -6.00 13.96 -23.68
CA SER A 107 -7.06 13.30 -24.45
C SER A 107 -7.09 11.79 -24.21
N GLU A 108 -5.93 11.12 -24.22
CA GLU A 108 -5.83 9.69 -23.91
C GLU A 108 -6.29 9.40 -22.47
N VAL A 109 -5.93 10.25 -21.50
CA VAL A 109 -6.40 10.11 -20.11
C VAL A 109 -7.92 10.18 -20.03
N LEU A 110 -8.56 11.10 -20.76
CA LEU A 110 -10.01 11.20 -20.79
C LEU A 110 -10.65 9.95 -21.40
N THR A 111 -10.09 9.42 -22.49
CA THR A 111 -10.55 8.15 -23.08
C THR A 111 -10.45 6.99 -22.10
N GLU A 112 -9.34 6.85 -21.37
CA GLU A 112 -9.18 5.81 -20.35
C GLU A 112 -10.17 5.99 -19.19
N ILE A 113 -10.41 7.22 -18.74
CA ILE A 113 -11.39 7.52 -17.69
C ILE A 113 -12.81 7.18 -18.16
N GLU A 114 -13.16 7.50 -19.40
CA GLU A 114 -14.45 7.15 -19.99
C GLU A 114 -14.62 5.63 -20.05
N ALA A 115 -13.59 4.91 -20.50
CA ALA A 115 -13.59 3.45 -20.47
C ALA A 115 -13.84 2.94 -19.05
N ILE A 116 -13.10 3.41 -18.04
CA ILE A 116 -13.26 2.96 -16.64
C ILE A 116 -14.68 3.26 -16.09
N LYS A 117 -15.26 4.41 -16.43
CA LYS A 117 -16.62 4.78 -16.01
C LYS A 117 -17.68 3.79 -16.52
N ILE A 118 -17.50 3.24 -17.73
CA ILE A 118 -18.42 2.25 -18.30
C ILE A 118 -18.44 0.95 -17.47
N TRP A 119 -17.30 0.56 -16.90
CA TRP A 119 -17.19 -0.64 -16.06
C TRP A 119 -17.80 -0.50 -14.66
N ALA A 120 -18.54 0.59 -14.40
CA ALA A 120 -19.32 0.83 -13.17
C ALA A 120 -18.52 0.78 -11.85
N PHE A 121 -17.20 0.94 -11.90
CA PHE A 121 -16.39 1.13 -10.68
C PHE A 121 -16.64 2.52 -10.10
N LEU A 122 -17.55 2.57 -9.13
CA LEU A 122 -17.97 3.78 -8.46
C LEU A 122 -16.83 4.42 -7.64
N ARG A 123 -16.58 5.70 -7.96
CA ARG A 123 -16.05 6.80 -7.13
C ARG A 123 -14.55 6.97 -6.88
N CYS A 124 -13.65 6.03 -7.19
CA CYS A 124 -12.24 6.22 -6.83
C CYS A 124 -11.25 5.77 -7.93
N CYS A 125 -11.12 6.55 -9.00
CA CYS A 125 -9.93 6.47 -9.85
C CYS A 125 -8.76 7.11 -9.11
N TRP A 126 -7.80 6.32 -8.66
CA TRP A 126 -6.53 6.84 -8.14
C TRP A 126 -5.56 6.99 -9.31
N LEU A 127 -5.14 8.24 -9.54
CA LEU A 127 -4.13 8.55 -10.55
C LEU A 127 -2.77 8.15 -10.00
N LEU A 128 -2.12 7.18 -10.65
CA LEU A 128 -0.76 6.78 -10.35
C LEU A 128 0.17 7.35 -11.40
N ALA A 129 1.16 8.11 -10.95
CA ALA A 129 2.20 8.64 -11.82
C ALA A 129 3.55 8.49 -11.14
N ASN A 130 4.54 8.04 -11.91
CA ASN A 130 5.90 7.90 -11.43
C ASN A 130 6.55 9.27 -11.22
N THR A 131 7.60 9.29 -10.39
CA THR A 131 8.34 10.50 -10.05
C THR A 131 9.01 11.08 -11.29
N LYS A 132 8.38 12.11 -11.88
CA LYS A 132 8.99 13.01 -12.85
C LYS A 132 8.74 14.45 -12.40
N PRO A 133 9.78 15.30 -12.27
CA PRO A 133 9.65 16.65 -11.71
C PRO A 133 8.97 17.69 -12.62
N LYS A 134 8.44 17.32 -13.79
CA LYS A 134 7.92 18.29 -14.79
C LYS A 134 6.40 18.51 -14.76
N TRP A 135 5.65 17.82 -13.90
CA TRP A 135 4.19 17.91 -13.85
C TRP A 135 3.72 18.25 -12.43
N ALA A 136 3.79 19.52 -12.04
CA ALA A 136 3.07 19.99 -10.86
C ALA A 136 1.64 20.36 -11.30
N TRP A 137 0.65 19.49 -11.04
CA TRP A 137 -0.75 19.86 -11.26
C TRP A 137 -1.23 20.69 -10.07
N THR A 138 -1.49 21.97 -10.30
CA THR A 138 -2.37 22.76 -9.44
C THR A 138 -3.80 22.30 -9.73
N ILE A 139 -4.39 21.48 -8.85
CA ILE A 139 -5.82 21.17 -8.94
C ILE A 139 -6.57 22.46 -8.57
N SER A 140 -6.96 23.24 -9.58
CA SER A 140 -7.91 24.33 -9.40
C SER A 140 -9.28 23.71 -9.13
N SER A 141 -9.66 23.67 -7.87
CA SER A 141 -11.03 23.37 -7.46
C SER A 141 -11.95 24.51 -7.88
N LYS A 142 -12.54 24.42 -9.08
CA LYS A 142 -13.76 25.17 -9.39
C LYS A 142 -14.96 24.35 -8.90
N PRO A 143 -15.76 24.85 -7.94
CA PRO A 143 -17.00 24.20 -7.53
C PRO A 143 -18.13 24.60 -8.48
N SER A 144 -18.73 23.61 -9.15
CA SER A 144 -20.00 23.70 -9.86
C SER A 144 -20.61 22.30 -9.82
N ALA A 145 -21.82 22.00 -9.36
CA ALA A 145 -22.98 22.75 -8.90
C ALA A 145 -23.79 21.80 -7.93
N PRO A 146 -24.94 22.20 -7.36
CA PRO A 146 -25.44 21.67 -6.09
C PRO A 146 -26.08 20.27 -6.18
N PHE A 147 -25.94 19.55 -5.07
CA PHE A 147 -26.63 18.31 -4.73
C PHE A 147 -28.16 18.52 -4.82
N ALA A 148 -28.83 17.86 -5.76
CA ALA A 148 -30.28 17.72 -5.74
C ALA A 148 -30.61 16.44 -4.95
N THR A 149 -31.07 16.62 -3.72
CA THR A 149 -31.71 15.58 -2.90
C THR A 149 -33.03 15.17 -3.52
N ARG A 150 -33.23 13.86 -3.69
CA ARG A 150 -34.53 13.20 -3.60
C ARG A 150 -34.43 12.12 -2.54
#